data_AF-A0A645FIE4-F1
#
_entry.id   AF-A0A645FIE4-F1
#
_cell.length_a   1.000
_cell.length_b   1.000
_cell.length_c   1.000
_cell.angle_alpha   90.00
_cell.angle_beta   90.00
_cell.angle_gamma   90.00
#
_symmetry.space_group_name_H-M   'P 1'
#
loop_
_entity.id
_entity.type
_entity.pdbx_description
1 polymer ?
#
loop_
_entity_poly.entity_id
_entity_poly.type
_entity_poly.pdbx_seq_one_letter_code
_entity_poly.pdbx_strand_id
1 'polypeptide(L)' 'MQTLDKELKLKIRPGTQPNTLIRLRGEGVPLLRHHGRGDFYVRILLKVPETVSRKAKKLLQDLDEELQEVKQ' A
#
# COMPACT_ATOMS: atom_id res chain seq x y z
N MET A 1 3.39 -9.45 -6.07
CA MET A 1 2.91 -8.43 -7.03
C MET A 1 3.55 -8.74 -8.36
N GLN A 2 2.76 -8.89 -9.42
CA GLN A 2 3.29 -9.16 -10.75
C GLN A 2 3.73 -7.86 -11.43
N THR A 3 4.98 -7.80 -11.87
CA THR A 3 5.48 -6.81 -12.85
C THR A 3 5.49 -7.44 -14.24
N LEU A 4 5.90 -6.69 -15.26
CA LEU A 4 6.00 -7.18 -16.64
C LEU A 4 6.84 -8.46 -16.77
N ASP A 5 7.89 -8.62 -15.95
CA ASP A 5 8.86 -9.71 -16.13
C ASP A 5 8.94 -10.67 -14.96
N LYS A 6 8.58 -10.22 -13.75
CA LYS A 6 8.75 -11.03 -12.53
C LYS A 6 7.75 -10.69 -11.44
N GLU A 7 7.59 -11.63 -10.52
CA GLU A 7 6.89 -11.37 -9.28
C GLU A 7 7.81 -10.70 -8.27
N LEU A 8 7.38 -9.56 -7.74
CA LEU A 8 8.06 -8.83 -6.68
C LEU A 8 7.28 -8.95 -5.36
N LYS A 9 8.03 -9.16 -4.28
CA LYS A 9 7.52 -9.08 -2.91
C LYS A 9 7.77 -7.67 -2.37
N LEU A 10 6.68 -6.94 -2.11
CA LEU A 10 6.73 -5.59 -1.54
C LEU A 10 6.47 -5.68 -0.04
N LYS A 11 7.40 -5.15 0.78
CA LYS A 11 7.21 -5.03 2.23
C LYS A 11 6.62 -3.66 2.57
N ILE A 12 5.37 -3.65 3.06
CA ILE A 12 4.71 -2.43 3.54
C ILE A 12 5.06 -2.27 5.03
N ARG A 13 5.59 -1.11 5.42
CA ARG A 13 5.92 -0.84 6.82
C ARG A 13 4.65 -0.49 7.62
N PRO A 14 4.57 -0.85 8.92
CA PRO A 14 3.51 -0.36 9.79
C PRO A 14 3.43 1.18 9.74
N GLY A 15 2.21 1.73 9.76
CA GLY A 15 1.99 3.18 9.69
C GLY A 15 2.15 3.81 8.30
N THR A 16 2.36 3.02 7.24
CA THR A 16 2.39 3.55 5.87
C THR A 16 1.05 4.23 5.53
N GLN A 17 1.14 5.50 5.14
CA GLN A 17 -0.04 6.32 4.87
C GLN A 17 -0.72 5.95 3.55
N PRO A 18 -2.05 6.15 3.44
CA PRO A 18 -2.75 6.07 2.16
C PRO A 18 -2.12 7.00 1.11
N ASN A 19 -2.23 6.62 -0.16
CA ASN A 19 -1.67 7.33 -1.32
C ASN A 19 -0.13 7.42 -1.38
N THR A 20 0.58 6.76 -0.46
CA THR A 20 2.04 6.65 -0.53
C THR A 20 2.45 6.03 -1.86
N LEU A 21 3.40 6.69 -2.54
CA LEU A 21 4.02 6.21 -3.76
C LEU A 21 5.32 5.49 -3.44
N ILE A 22 5.45 4.24 -3.86
CA ILE A 22 6.67 3.46 -3.77
C ILE A 22 7.26 3.31 -5.16
N ARG A 23 8.52 3.72 -5.30
CA ARG A 23 9.29 3.60 -6.55
C ARG A 23 10.09 2.30 -6.55
N LEU A 24 9.85 1.46 -7.54
CA LEU A 24 10.62 0.26 -7.84
C LEU A 24 11.54 0.58 -9.02
N ARG A 25 12.82 0.82 -8.71
CA ARG A 25 13.79 1.29 -9.69
C ARG A 25 14.13 0.18 -10.70
N GLY A 26 14.06 0.49 -11.99
CA GLY A 26 14.42 -0.46 -13.07
C GLY A 26 13.39 -1.55 -13.35
N GLU A 27 12.23 -1.51 -12.68
CA GLU A 27 11.14 -2.48 -12.86
C GLU A 27 10.06 -1.97 -13.84
N GLY A 28 10.27 -0.79 -14.43
CA GLY A 28 9.39 -0.20 -15.43
C GLY A 28 9.63 -0.80 -16.83
N VAL A 29 9.01 -0.17 -17.83
CA VAL A 29 9.07 -0.63 -19.23
C VAL A 29 10.51 -0.55 -19.77
N PRO A 30 10.98 -1.52 -20.58
CA PRO A 30 12.27 -1.43 -21.26
C PRO A 30 12.30 -0.27 -22.27
N LEU A 31 13.44 0.41 -22.38
CA LEU A 31 13.59 1.48 -23.36
C LEU A 31 13.82 0.91 -24.77
N LEU A 32 12.97 1.29 -25.73
CA LEU A 32 13.01 0.78 -27.12
C LEU A 32 14.29 1.10 -27.90
N ARG A 33 15.01 2.17 -27.53
CA ARG A 33 16.17 2.70 -28.28
C ARG A 33 17.44 2.88 -27.43
N HIS A 34 17.42 2.47 -26.16
CA HIS A 34 18.53 2.64 -25.22
C HIS A 34 18.63 1.44 -24.29
N HIS A 35 19.83 1.18 -23.76
CA HIS A 35 20.01 0.20 -22.70
C HIS A 35 19.40 0.70 -21.39
N GLY A 36 18.53 -0.11 -20.78
CA GLY A 36 17.98 0.15 -19.46
C GLY A 36 16.48 -0.06 -19.39
N ARG A 37 15.95 0.19 -18.20
CA ARG A 37 14.52 0.09 -17.88
C ARG A 37 14.08 1.33 -17.12
N GLY A 38 12.83 1.72 -17.32
CA GLY A 38 12.20 2.76 -16.51
C GLY A 38 11.94 2.30 -15.08
N ASP A 39 11.26 3.16 -14.32
CA ASP A 39 10.84 2.85 -12.96
C ASP A 39 9.36 2.46 -12.92
N PHE A 40 9.00 1.58 -11.99
CA PHE A 40 7.63 1.21 -11.72
C PHE A 40 7.16 1.88 -10.43
N TYR A 41 6.03 2.58 -10.47
CA TYR A 41 5.47 3.25 -9.30
C TYR A 41 4.22 2.51 -8.81
N VAL A 42 4.23 2.14 -7.55
CA VAL A 42 3.07 1.55 -6.86
C VAL A 42 2.44 2.62 -5.97
N ARG A 43 1.14 2.85 -6.11
CA ARG A 43 0.37 3.67 -5.18
C ARG A 43 -0.35 2.76 -4.20
N ILE A 44 -0.16 3.00 -2.90
CA ILE A 44 -0.91 2.31 -1.86
C ILE A 44 -2.28 2.95 -1.75
N LEU A 45 -3.33 2.17 -1.98
CA LEU A 45 -4.71 2.59 -1.82
C LEU A 45 -5.30 1.89 -0.59
N LEU A 46 -5.88 2.68 0.30
CA LEU A 46 -6.65 2.15 1.42
C LEU A 46 -8.08 1.91 0.96
N LYS A 47 -8.52 0.65 0.99
CA LYS A 47 -9.91 0.29 0.72
C LYS A 47 -10.65 0.12 2.04
N VAL A 48 -11.61 1.00 2.30
CA VAL A 48 -12.51 0.88 3.45
C VAL A 48 -13.72 0.04 3.03
N PRO A 49 -14.10 -1.00 3.79
CA PRO A 49 -15.26 -1.83 3.47
C PRO A 49 -16.57 -1.05 3.66
N GLU A 50 -17.53 -1.25 2.76
CA GLU A 50 -18.85 -0.59 2.82
C GLU A 50 -19.78 -1.21 3.87
N THR A 51 -19.66 -2.52 4.12
CA THR A 51 -20.45 -3.24 5.11
C THR A 51 -19.54 -3.93 6.10
N VAL A 52 -19.90 -3.87 7.38
CA VAL A 52 -19.14 -4.46 8.48
C VAL A 52 -20.05 -5.31 9.36
N SER A 53 -19.54 -6.46 9.80
CA SER A 53 -20.26 -7.34 10.73
C SER A 53 -20.36 -6.70 12.13
N ARG A 54 -21.25 -7.20 13.00
CA ARG A 54 -21.36 -6.73 14.39
C ARG A 54 -20.03 -6.80 15.14
N LYS A 55 -19.27 -7.88 14.93
CA LYS A 55 -17.95 -8.07 15.55
C LYS A 55 -16.93 -7.05 15.02
N ALA A 56 -16.90 -6.82 13.72
CA ALA A 56 -16.00 -5.82 13.12
C ALA A 56 -16.33 -4.41 13.60
N LYS A 57 -17.62 -4.07 13.75
CA LYS A 57 -18.04 -2.78 14.30
C LYS A 57 -17.53 -2.55 15.73
N LYS A 58 -17.61 -3.58 16.59
CA LYS A 58 -17.07 -3.49 17.96
C LYS A 58 -15.56 -3.24 17.96
N LEU A 59 -14.79 -4.01 17.19
CA LEU A 59 -13.34 -3.82 17.09
C LEU A 59 -12.93 -2.43 16.59
N LEU A 60 -13.72 -1.83 15.70
CA LEU A 60 -13.49 -0.47 15.23
C LEU A 60 -13.76 0.57 16.32
N GLN A 61 -14.72 0.34 17.22
CA GLN A 61 -14.99 1.22 18.37
C GLN A 61 -13.87 1.13 19.39
N ASP A 62 -13.47 -0.09 19.75
CA ASP A 62 -12.35 -0.33 20.68
C ASP A 62 -11.06 0.35 20.16
N LEU A 63 -10.80 0.25 18.85
CA LEU A 63 -9.65 0.92 18.21
C LEU A 63 -9.76 2.45 18.25
N ASP A 64 -10.96 3.02 18.06
CA ASP A 64 -11.15 4.47 18.10
C ASP A 64 -10.87 5.02 19.51
N GLU A 65 -11.32 4.33 20.56
CA GLU A 65 -11.05 4.68 21.95
C GLU A 65 -9.54 4.68 22.26
N GLU A 66 -8.81 3.62 21.92
CA GLU A 66 -7.36 3.54 22.11
C GLU A 66 -6.60 4.65 21.34
N LEU A 67 -7.04 4.98 20.12
CA LEU A 67 -6.41 6.03 19.32
C LEU A 67 -6.65 7.45 19.86
N GLN A 68 -7.69 7.67 20.67
CA GLN A 68 -7.90 8.94 21.37
C GLN A 68 -6.98 9.07 22.58
N GLU A 69 -6.72 7.98 23.31
CA GLU A 69 -5.81 7.97 24.45
C GLU A 69 -4.36 8.28 24.05
N VAL A 70 -3.92 7.80 22.87
CA VAL A 70 -2.56 8.07 22.35
C VAL A 70 -2.36 9.53 21.88
N LYS A 71 -3.44 10.29 21.69
CA LYS A 71 -3.40 11.70 21.27
C LYS A 71 -3.38 12.70 22.43
N GLN A 72 -3.48 12.24 23.68
CA GLN A 72 -3.29 13.04 24.89
C GLN A 72 -1.84 13.00 25.37
#